data_AF-A0A0R3S8Q8-F1
#
_entry.id   AF-A0A0R3S8Q8-F1
#
_cell.length_a   1.000
_cell.length_b   1.000
_cell.length_c   1.000
_cell.angle_alpha   90.00
_cell.angle_beta   90.00
_cell.angle_gamma   90.00
#
_symmetry.space_group_name_H-M   'P 1'
#
loop_
_entity.id
_entity.type
_entity.pdbx_description
1 polymer ?
#
loop_
_entity_poly.entity_id
_entity_poly.type
_entity_poly.pdbx_seq_one_letter_code
_entity_poly.pdbx_strand_id
1 'polypeptide(L)'
;MGKKKKLFITFDEEKRKDYLTGFRKRKQERRERARVENESQLKEEIRNVKQAYRDKFMEKLSEIQLPNFLADDFNVVSKRTTTDTGGHTVSVEEIDIAQSQYFMGPKNENTEISSKPVINDAVPLKKALKMEPKVAKWKKKKVNKKNAPYGSNQRRKNLRNAQKLKRKK
;
A
#
# COMPACT_ATOMS: atom_id res chain seq x y z
N MET A 1 -41.12 52.40 21.17
CA MET A 1 -40.96 51.03 20.64
C MET A 1 -41.13 51.04 19.13
N GLY A 2 -40.04 51.00 18.36
CA GLY A 2 -40.08 51.11 16.89
C GLY A 2 -40.71 49.87 16.23
N LYS A 3 -41.60 50.08 15.25
CA LYS A 3 -42.27 49.02 14.50
C LYS A 3 -41.22 48.20 13.72
N LYS A 4 -41.16 46.88 13.95
CA LYS A 4 -40.27 45.97 13.20
C LYS A 4 -40.67 45.99 11.72
N LYS A 5 -39.71 46.23 10.83
CA LYS A 5 -39.91 46.23 9.38
C LYS A 5 -40.28 44.83 8.90
N LYS A 6 -41.19 44.73 7.93
CA LYS A 6 -41.61 43.46 7.32
C LYS A 6 -40.47 42.93 6.45
N LEU A 7 -40.18 41.63 6.57
CA LEU A 7 -39.13 40.94 5.81
C LEU A 7 -39.76 40.34 4.56
N PHE A 8 -39.38 40.84 3.39
CA PHE A 8 -39.84 40.32 2.10
C PHE A 8 -38.87 39.25 1.62
N ILE A 9 -39.36 38.03 1.46
CA ILE A 9 -38.61 36.91 0.92
C ILE A 9 -39.06 36.73 -0.52
N THR A 10 -38.18 37.06 -1.46
CA THR A 10 -38.37 36.81 -2.89
C THR A 10 -37.44 35.68 -3.32
N PHE A 11 -37.92 34.82 -4.20
CA PHE A 11 -37.12 33.75 -4.76
C PHE A 11 -36.61 34.18 -6.14
N ASP A 12 -35.30 34.02 -6.36
CA ASP A 12 -34.75 34.06 -7.71
C ASP A 12 -35.31 32.88 -8.51
N GLU A 13 -36.05 33.19 -9.58
CA GLU A 13 -36.71 32.18 -10.40
C GLU A 13 -35.72 31.23 -11.07
N GLU A 14 -34.54 31.72 -11.44
CA GLU A 14 -33.47 30.93 -12.04
C GLU A 14 -32.93 29.90 -11.05
N LYS A 15 -32.58 30.35 -9.83
CA LYS A 15 -32.13 29.45 -8.75
C LYS A 15 -33.21 28.45 -8.37
N ARG A 16 -34.49 28.86 -8.41
CA ARG A 16 -35.63 27.96 -8.18
C ARG A 16 -35.72 26.89 -9.28
N LYS A 17 -35.59 27.26 -10.56
CA LYS A 17 -35.59 26.32 -11.69
C LYS A 17 -34.43 25.33 -11.58
N ASP A 18 -33.24 25.80 -11.25
CA ASP A 18 -32.07 24.94 -11.03
C ASP A 18 -32.25 24.02 -9.82
N TYR A 19 -32.81 24.52 -8.73
CA TYR A 19 -33.12 23.71 -7.56
C TYR A 19 -34.15 22.62 -7.87
N LEU A 20 -35.19 22.93 -8.64
CA LEU A 20 -36.26 21.97 -8.96
C LEU A 20 -35.88 20.98 -10.06
N THR A 21 -34.98 21.32 -10.98
CA THR A 21 -34.60 20.43 -12.11
C THR A 21 -33.22 19.80 -11.94
N GLY A 22 -32.35 20.39 -11.12
CA GLY A 22 -30.96 19.99 -10.90
C GLY A 22 -30.76 18.75 -10.02
N PHE A 23 -31.80 17.95 -9.73
CA PHE A 23 -31.69 16.75 -8.90
C PHE A 23 -30.62 15.76 -9.40
N ARG A 24 -30.50 15.59 -10.72
CA ARG A 24 -29.48 14.71 -11.31
C ARG A 24 -28.06 15.24 -11.06
N LYS A 25 -27.85 16.55 -11.25
CA LYS A 25 -26.56 17.23 -10.99
C LYS A 25 -26.16 17.02 -9.53
N ARG A 26 -27.03 17.37 -8.57
CA ARG A 26 -26.79 17.15 -7.13
C ARG A 26 -26.57 15.69 -6.74
N LYS A 27 -27.21 14.76 -7.45
CA LYS A 27 -26.99 13.32 -7.21
C LYS A 27 -25.62 12.87 -7.70
N GLN A 28 -25.10 13.45 -8.78
CA GLN A 28 -23.75 13.20 -9.26
C GLN A 28 -22.72 13.85 -8.34
N GLU A 29 -22.90 15.12 -8.00
CA GLU A 29 -22.03 15.84 -7.05
C GLU A 29 -21.88 15.09 -5.73
N ARG A 30 -22.99 14.60 -5.15
CA ARG A 30 -22.93 13.80 -3.92
C ARG A 30 -22.13 12.50 -4.09
N ARG A 31 -22.24 11.83 -5.24
CA ARG A 31 -21.46 10.61 -5.51
C ARG A 31 -19.98 10.92 -5.72
N GLU A 32 -19.69 12.00 -6.44
CA GLU A 32 -18.32 12.44 -6.69
C GLU A 32 -17.65 12.84 -5.38
N ARG A 33 -18.33 13.62 -4.54
CA ARG A 33 -17.84 13.96 -3.20
C ARG A 33 -17.54 12.72 -2.35
N ALA A 34 -18.50 11.80 -2.24
CA ALA A 34 -18.28 10.56 -1.49
C ALA A 34 -17.14 9.70 -2.07
N ARG A 35 -16.95 9.72 -3.39
CA ARG A 35 -15.84 9.02 -4.05
C ARG A 35 -14.50 9.65 -3.70
N VAL A 36 -14.40 10.98 -3.79
CA VAL A 36 -13.17 11.72 -3.47
C VAL A 36 -12.82 11.55 -1.99
N GLU A 37 -13.80 11.64 -1.09
CA GLU A 37 -13.61 11.41 0.35
C GLU A 37 -13.07 9.99 0.60
N ASN A 38 -13.68 8.96 0.03
CA ASN A 38 -13.19 7.58 0.16
C ASN A 38 -11.78 7.40 -0.42
N GLU A 39 -11.48 8.01 -1.57
CA GLU A 39 -10.13 7.95 -2.16
C GLU A 39 -9.08 8.67 -1.31
N SER A 40 -9.45 9.78 -0.66
CA SER A 40 -8.56 10.51 0.25
C SER A 40 -8.25 9.71 1.51
N GLN A 41 -9.27 9.14 2.16
CA GLN A 41 -9.11 8.28 3.34
C GLN A 41 -8.23 7.07 3.03
N LEU A 42 -8.45 6.41 1.88
CA LEU A 42 -7.63 5.27 1.47
C LEU A 42 -6.16 5.66 1.22
N LYS A 43 -5.89 6.84 0.67
CA LYS A 43 -4.52 7.33 0.49
C LYS A 43 -3.83 7.60 1.83
N GLU A 44 -4.55 8.15 2.80
CA GLU A 44 -4.04 8.40 4.15
C GLU A 44 -3.75 7.09 4.89
N GLU A 45 -4.65 6.11 4.83
CA GLU A 45 -4.42 4.77 5.39
C GLU A 45 -3.17 4.11 4.81
N ILE A 46 -3.00 4.14 3.48
CA ILE A 46 -1.80 3.59 2.83
C ILE A 46 -0.53 4.32 3.29
N ARG A 47 -0.59 5.65 3.43
CA ARG A 47 0.54 6.44 3.91
C ARG A 47 0.92 6.04 5.33
N ASN A 48 -0.06 5.92 6.22
CA ASN A 48 0.14 5.54 7.61
C ASN A 48 0.74 4.12 7.73
N VAL A 49 0.23 3.16 6.96
CA VAL A 49 0.78 1.79 6.93
C VAL A 49 2.24 1.78 6.44
N LYS A 50 2.55 2.54 5.38
CA LYS A 50 3.93 2.63 4.87
C LYS A 50 4.87 3.29 5.88
N GLN A 51 4.41 4.31 6.59
CA GLN A 51 5.19 5.01 7.60
C GLN A 51 5.46 4.08 8.78
N ALA A 52 4.42 3.45 9.34
CA ALA A 52 4.57 2.48 10.42
C ALA A 52 5.50 1.30 10.05
N TYR A 53 5.48 0.85 8.79
CA TYR A 53 6.42 -0.16 8.32
C TYR A 53 7.87 0.34 8.29
N ARG A 54 8.10 1.58 7.81
CA ARG A 54 9.43 2.20 7.80
C ARG A 54 9.96 2.42 9.20
N ASP A 55 9.14 2.93 10.11
CA ASP A 55 9.54 3.22 11.48
C ASP A 55 9.96 1.93 12.19
N LYS A 56 9.14 0.87 12.09
CA LYS A 56 9.50 -0.47 12.60
C LYS A 56 10.75 -1.06 11.96
N PHE A 57 10.99 -0.77 10.69
CA PHE A 57 12.18 -1.23 10.01
C PHE A 57 13.43 -0.48 10.49
N MET A 58 13.34 0.84 10.70
CA MET A 58 14.43 1.65 11.24
C MET A 58 14.76 1.30 12.69
N GLU A 59 13.74 1.02 13.51
CA GLU A 59 13.91 0.51 14.88
C GLU A 59 14.75 -0.78 14.87
N LYS A 60 14.36 -1.76 14.03
CA LYS A 60 15.13 -3.00 13.86
C LYS A 60 16.55 -2.78 13.35
N LEU A 61 16.75 -1.84 12.42
CA LEU A 61 18.09 -1.50 11.93
C LEU A 61 18.96 -0.87 13.02
N SER A 62 18.36 -0.06 13.90
CA SER A 62 19.08 0.54 15.03
C SER A 62 19.49 -0.47 16.10
N GLU A 63 18.71 -1.54 16.26
CA GLU A 63 19.05 -2.65 17.16
C GLU A 63 20.20 -3.51 16.60
N ILE A 64 20.37 -3.56 15.27
CA ILE A 64 21.43 -4.33 14.63
C ILE A 64 22.75 -3.56 14.76
N GLN A 65 23.61 -4.01 15.67
CA GLN A 65 25.02 -3.62 15.64
C GLN A 65 25.71 -4.32 14.48
N LEU A 66 26.10 -3.55 13.45
CA LEU A 66 26.92 -4.08 12.36
C LEU A 66 28.34 -4.29 12.87
N PRO A 67 28.98 -5.42 12.51
CA PRO A 67 30.40 -5.61 12.80
C PRO A 67 31.20 -4.51 12.11
N ASN A 68 32.12 -3.91 12.87
CA ASN A 68 32.96 -2.82 12.38
C ASN A 68 34.00 -3.42 11.43
N PHE A 69 33.73 -3.44 10.13
CA PHE A 69 34.61 -4.03 9.10
C PHE A 69 35.99 -3.35 8.99
N LEU A 70 36.15 -2.17 9.59
CA LEU A 70 37.40 -1.40 9.63
C LEU A 70 38.27 -1.71 10.85
N ALA A 71 37.69 -2.31 11.89
CA ALA A 71 38.49 -2.87 12.95
C ALA A 71 39.04 -4.20 12.43
N ASP A 72 40.35 -4.41 12.50
CA ASP A 72 41.07 -5.65 12.17
C ASP A 72 40.63 -6.85 13.05
N ASP A 73 39.50 -6.76 13.73
CA ASP A 73 38.91 -7.71 14.68
C ASP A 73 38.22 -8.89 13.98
N PHE A 74 38.56 -9.17 12.73
CA PHE A 74 38.34 -10.52 12.22
C PHE A 74 39.31 -11.42 12.98
N ASN A 75 38.82 -12.03 14.07
CA ASN A 75 39.47 -13.05 14.89
C ASN A 75 39.66 -14.36 14.09
N VAL A 76 40.22 -14.20 12.89
CA VAL A 76 40.47 -15.17 11.84
C VAL A 76 41.97 -15.38 11.75
N VAL A 77 42.78 -14.35 12.01
CA VAL A 77 44.24 -14.48 12.15
C VAL A 77 44.57 -14.93 13.57
N SER A 78 44.96 -16.19 13.72
CA SER A 78 45.25 -16.79 15.03
C SER A 78 46.67 -16.49 15.51
N LYS A 79 47.64 -16.40 14.59
CA LYS A 79 49.04 -16.07 14.88
C LYS A 79 49.70 -15.33 13.73
N ARG A 80 50.58 -14.37 14.06
CA ARG A 80 51.45 -13.66 13.10
C ARG A 80 52.90 -13.87 13.53
N THR A 81 53.72 -14.42 12.63
CA THR A 81 55.16 -14.58 12.86
C THR A 81 55.94 -13.83 11.79
N THR A 82 56.92 -13.04 12.24
CA THR A 82 57.82 -12.29 11.35
C THR A 82 59.20 -12.87 11.47
N THR A 83 59.73 -13.41 10.37
CA THR A 83 61.10 -13.91 10.30
C THR A 83 61.92 -13.03 9.38
N ASP A 84 63.09 -12.62 9.85
CA ASP A 84 64.02 -11.80 9.09
C ASP A 84 65.10 -12.68 8.45
N THR A 85 65.14 -12.70 7.12
CA THR A 85 66.05 -13.56 6.34
C THR A 85 67.21 -12.74 5.77
N GLY A 86 67.67 -11.72 6.52
CA GLY A 86 68.89 -10.93 6.27
C GLY A 86 68.82 -9.96 5.09
N GLY A 87 68.07 -10.26 4.03
CA GLY A 87 67.80 -9.37 2.89
C GLY A 87 66.34 -8.91 2.79
N HIS A 88 65.41 -9.70 3.34
CA HIS A 88 63.98 -9.42 3.30
C HIS A 88 63.29 -9.95 4.57
N THR A 89 62.24 -9.24 4.98
CA THR A 89 61.37 -9.67 6.08
C THR A 89 60.13 -10.35 5.53
N VAL A 90 59.83 -11.56 6.00
CA VAL A 90 58.62 -12.31 5.62
C VAL A 90 57.69 -12.34 6.82
N SER A 91 56.44 -11.90 6.61
CA SER A 91 55.35 -12.03 7.58
C SER A 91 54.44 -13.19 7.18
N VAL A 92 54.35 -14.20 8.05
CA VAL A 92 53.45 -15.35 7.87
C VAL A 92 52.28 -15.19 8.84
N GLU A 93 51.07 -15.30 8.32
CA GLU A 93 49.82 -15.20 9.07
C GLU A 93 49.09 -16.55 9.02
N GLU A 94 48.84 -17.13 10.19
CA GLU A 94 48.03 -18.33 10.33
C GLU A 94 46.56 -17.94 10.44
N ILE A 95 45.73 -18.47 9.55
CA ILE A 95 44.31 -18.15 9.43
C ILE A 95 43.48 -19.37 9.85
N ASP A 96 42.65 -19.25 10.88
CA ASP A 96 41.65 -20.27 11.23
C ASP A 96 40.40 -20.10 10.37
N ILE A 97 40.40 -20.81 9.24
CA ILE A 97 39.31 -20.75 8.26
C ILE A 97 37.99 -21.19 8.89
N ALA A 98 37.97 -22.13 9.85
CA ALA A 98 36.76 -22.67 10.44
C ALA A 98 35.96 -21.62 11.24
N GLN A 99 36.62 -20.60 11.76
CA GLN A 99 35.99 -19.49 12.48
C GLN A 99 35.57 -18.35 11.55
N SER A 100 36.11 -18.30 10.34
CA SER A 100 35.84 -17.26 9.35
C SER A 100 34.42 -17.29 8.82
N GLN A 101 33.96 -16.14 8.30
CA GLN A 101 32.66 -16.01 7.64
C GLN A 101 32.56 -16.80 6.32
N TYR A 102 33.70 -17.21 5.75
CA TYR A 102 33.78 -17.93 4.48
C TYR A 102 33.66 -19.46 4.64
N PHE A 103 33.64 -19.97 5.88
CA PHE A 103 33.48 -21.40 6.13
C PHE A 103 32.03 -21.84 5.96
N MET A 104 31.80 -22.76 5.03
CA MET A 104 30.47 -23.30 4.72
C MET A 104 30.13 -24.59 5.49
N GLY A 105 30.99 -25.01 6.43
CA GLY A 105 30.81 -26.20 7.26
C GLY A 105 30.11 -25.93 8.60
N PRO A 106 29.76 -26.97 9.38
CA PRO A 106 29.18 -26.81 10.70
C PRO A 106 30.16 -26.07 11.63
N LYS A 107 29.72 -24.95 12.19
CA LYS A 107 30.50 -24.17 13.16
C LYS A 107 30.53 -24.90 14.50
N ASN A 108 31.68 -24.95 15.17
CA ASN A 108 31.77 -25.49 16.53
C ASN A 108 30.92 -24.63 17.48
N GLU A 109 29.94 -25.23 18.14
CA GLU A 109 28.82 -24.54 18.82
C GLU A 109 29.18 -23.77 20.12
N ASN A 110 30.46 -23.56 20.43
CA ASN A 110 30.90 -22.94 21.70
C ASN A 110 30.89 -21.40 21.69
N THR A 111 30.21 -20.75 20.74
CA THR A 111 30.00 -19.30 20.77
C THR A 111 28.51 -19.01 20.74
N GLU A 112 28.00 -18.52 21.87
CA GLU A 112 26.62 -18.06 22.06
C GLU A 112 26.35 -16.83 21.17
N ILE A 113 26.11 -17.07 19.88
CA ILE A 113 25.64 -16.04 18.96
C ILE A 113 24.12 -16.01 19.12
N SER A 114 23.68 -15.03 19.92
CA SER A 114 22.34 -14.46 20.02
C SER A 114 21.32 -15.06 19.04
N SER A 115 20.42 -15.84 19.60
CA SER A 115 19.19 -16.38 19.02
C SER A 115 18.70 -15.66 17.76
N LYS A 116 18.60 -16.41 16.65
CA LYS A 116 17.82 -16.00 15.47
C LYS A 116 16.44 -15.52 15.94
N PRO A 117 16.01 -14.29 15.61
CA PRO A 117 14.69 -13.83 16.02
C PRO A 117 13.63 -14.68 15.31
N VAL A 118 12.76 -15.28 16.12
CA VAL A 118 11.57 -16.02 15.67
C VAL A 118 10.78 -15.09 14.76
N ILE A 119 10.68 -15.47 13.49
CA ILE A 119 9.90 -14.77 12.47
C ILE A 119 8.43 -15.01 12.82
N ASN A 120 7.86 -14.15 13.65
CA ASN A 120 6.41 -14.08 13.78
C ASN A 120 5.85 -13.52 12.47
N ASP A 121 4.88 -14.22 11.90
CA ASP A 121 4.23 -14.05 10.60
C ASP A 121 3.68 -12.63 10.33
N ALA A 122 4.56 -11.64 10.17
CA ALA A 122 4.17 -10.31 9.73
C ALA A 122 3.80 -10.40 8.25
N VAL A 123 2.49 -10.32 7.98
CA VAL A 123 1.90 -10.31 6.64
C VAL A 123 2.72 -9.37 5.74
N PRO A 124 3.29 -9.85 4.62
CA PRO A 124 4.16 -9.03 3.79
C PRO A 124 3.40 -7.80 3.32
N LEU A 125 4.08 -6.64 3.28
CA LEU A 125 3.50 -5.35 2.88
C LEU A 125 2.71 -5.45 1.56
N LYS A 126 3.16 -6.30 0.64
CA LYS A 126 2.50 -6.61 -0.63
C LYS A 126 1.14 -7.29 -0.46
N LYS A 127 0.94 -8.14 0.55
CA LYS A 127 -0.32 -8.82 0.89
C LYS A 127 -1.26 -7.91 1.72
N ALA A 128 -0.71 -7.01 2.54
CA ALA A 128 -1.48 -5.97 3.21
C ALA A 128 -2.00 -4.88 2.24
N LEU A 129 -1.21 -4.54 1.22
CA LEU A 129 -1.58 -3.56 0.18
C LEU A 129 -2.45 -4.16 -0.94
N LYS A 130 -2.41 -5.49 -1.14
CA LYS A 130 -3.19 -6.14 -2.19
C LYS A 130 -4.60 -6.37 -1.68
N MET A 131 -5.43 -5.35 -1.90
CA MET A 131 -6.88 -5.49 -1.89
C MET A 131 -7.23 -6.56 -2.93
N GLU A 132 -7.56 -7.77 -2.50
CA GLU A 132 -8.41 -8.62 -3.32
C GLU A 132 -9.79 -7.96 -3.27
N PRO A 133 -10.26 -7.28 -4.34
CA PRO A 133 -11.67 -7.02 -4.41
C PRO A 133 -12.28 -8.43 -4.42
N LYS A 134 -12.94 -8.83 -3.33
CA LYS A 134 -13.88 -9.94 -3.40
C LYS A 134 -14.82 -9.52 -4.51
N VAL A 135 -14.60 -10.03 -5.72
CA VAL A 135 -15.49 -9.85 -6.86
C VAL A 135 -16.80 -10.35 -6.33
N ALA A 136 -17.65 -9.41 -5.92
CA ALA A 136 -18.94 -9.72 -5.35
C ALA A 136 -19.60 -10.55 -6.44
N LYS A 137 -19.71 -11.87 -6.21
CA LYS A 137 -20.37 -12.77 -7.14
C LYS A 137 -21.80 -12.28 -7.16
N TRP A 138 -22.13 -11.39 -8.11
CA TRP A 138 -23.47 -10.87 -8.29
C TRP A 138 -24.33 -12.08 -8.62
N LYS A 139 -24.95 -12.66 -7.60
CA LYS A 139 -25.99 -13.65 -7.81
C LYS A 139 -27.09 -12.88 -8.55
N LYS A 140 -27.18 -13.12 -9.86
CA LYS A 140 -28.30 -12.63 -10.67
C LYS A 140 -29.54 -13.25 -10.04
N LYS A 141 -30.19 -12.53 -9.11
CA LYS A 141 -31.56 -12.86 -8.72
C LYS A 141 -32.33 -12.84 -10.04
N LYS A 142 -32.81 -14.01 -10.48
CA LYS A 142 -33.76 -14.11 -11.59
C LYS A 142 -34.99 -13.34 -11.13
N VAL A 143 -35.05 -12.05 -11.46
CA VAL A 143 -36.26 -11.26 -11.25
C VAL A 143 -37.32 -11.92 -12.10
N ASN A 144 -38.35 -12.47 -11.46
CA ASN A 144 -39.47 -13.10 -12.13
C ASN A 144 -40.13 -12.02 -13.01
N LYS A 145 -39.89 -12.08 -14.33
CA LYS A 145 -40.31 -11.08 -15.33
C LYS A 145 -41.83 -11.02 -15.55
N LYS A 146 -42.65 -11.51 -14.61
CA LYS A 146 -44.09 -11.62 -14.84
C LYS A 146 -44.81 -10.26 -14.85
N ASN A 147 -44.24 -9.21 -14.23
CA ASN A 147 -44.91 -7.90 -14.12
C ASN A 147 -44.05 -6.71 -14.61
N ALA A 148 -43.26 -6.86 -15.67
CA ALA A 148 -42.61 -5.70 -16.28
C ALA A 148 -43.60 -5.06 -17.29
N PRO A 149 -43.93 -3.75 -17.18
CA PRO A 149 -44.84 -3.11 -18.11
C PRO A 149 -44.31 -3.23 -19.55
N TYR A 150 -45.17 -3.73 -20.44
CA TYR A 150 -44.98 -3.80 -21.88
C TYR A 150 -44.59 -2.39 -22.39
N GLY A 151 -43.32 -2.15 -22.68
CA GLY A 151 -42.87 -0.85 -23.22
C GLY A 151 -41.41 -0.48 -22.91
N SER A 152 -40.86 -0.99 -21.81
CA SER A 152 -39.46 -0.67 -21.42
C SER A 152 -38.40 -1.25 -22.38
N ASN A 153 -38.70 -2.39 -23.03
CA ASN A 153 -37.80 -3.05 -23.98
C ASN A 153 -37.79 -2.40 -25.37
N GLN A 154 -38.89 -1.82 -25.84
CA GLN A 154 -38.94 -1.13 -27.13
C GLN A 154 -38.09 0.15 -27.09
N ARG A 155 -38.18 0.93 -26.00
CA ARG A 155 -37.38 2.15 -25.82
C ARG A 155 -35.87 1.88 -25.78
N ARG A 156 -35.45 0.78 -25.14
CA ARG A 156 -34.04 0.34 -25.13
C ARG A 156 -33.54 -0.12 -26.50
N LYS A 157 -34.36 -0.86 -27.26
CA LYS A 157 -34.01 -1.27 -28.63
C LYS A 157 -33.86 -0.05 -29.56
N ASN A 158 -34.79 0.92 -29.46
CA ASN A 158 -34.76 2.13 -30.28
C ASN A 158 -33.53 3.01 -30.00
N LEU A 159 -33.15 3.17 -28.73
CA LEU A 159 -31.92 3.89 -28.33
C LEU A 159 -30.65 3.21 -28.88
N ARG A 160 -30.61 1.87 -28.84
CA ARG A 160 -29.45 1.10 -29.33
C ARG A 160 -29.34 1.16 -30.85
N ASN A 161 -30.46 1.15 -31.57
CA ASN A 161 -30.50 1.33 -33.02
C ASN A 161 -30.09 2.74 -33.43
N ALA A 162 -30.56 3.78 -32.72
CA ALA A 162 -30.16 5.17 -32.97
C ALA A 162 -28.65 5.38 -32.76
N GLN A 163 -28.06 4.76 -31.73
CA GLN A 163 -26.61 4.80 -31.51
C GLN A 163 -25.82 4.07 -32.61
N LYS A 164 -26.35 2.97 -33.17
CA LYS A 164 -25.70 2.28 -34.29
C LYS A 164 -25.72 3.11 -35.58
N LEU A 165 -26.83 3.79 -35.87
CA LEU A 165 -26.95 4.70 -37.02
C LEU A 165 -25.99 5.88 -36.93
N LYS A 166 -25.80 6.44 -35.73
CA LYS A 166 -24.83 7.52 -35.48
C LYS A 166 -23.35 7.11 -35.60
N ARG A 167 -23.04 5.81 -35.55
CA ARG A 167 -21.68 5.28 -35.70
C ARG A 167 -21.36 4.82 -37.13
N LYS A 168 -22.36 4.83 -38.01
CA LYS A 168 -22.24 4.44 -39.44
C LYS A 168 -22.20 5.65 -40.39
N LYS A 169 -22.37 6.86 -39.86
CA LYS A 169 -22.01 8.13 -40.51
C LYS A 169 -20.69 8.58 -39.91
#